data_AF-A0A0K8SCS5-F1
#
_entry.id   AF-A0A0K8SCS5-F1
#
_cell.length_a   1.000
_cell.length_b   1.000
_cell.length_c   1.000
_cell.angle_alpha   90.00
_cell.angle_beta   90.00
_cell.angle_gamma   90.00
#
_symmetry.space_group_name_H-M   'P 1'
#
loop_
_entity.id
_entity.type
_entity.pdbx_description
1 polymer ?
#
loop_
_entity_poly.entity_id
_entity_poly.type
_entity_poly.pdbx_seq_one_letter_code
_entity_poly.pdbx_strand_id
1 'polypeptide(L)'
;VAENNPTVWQELLKFLFSAFQVPVKQSNKSLVRIVKENVTSGAKPSMSSGRWGPRTEDADIVVAKRVQAKISDFDVRGAVRVISSNDTLARHSTTNYSELLKKHPAPTRVQTPPPAPDDSIEPLTTDMVAVRQAIQTFPNGSSGGMDGLRPQHLKDLTSVSAGEAGITLLRSIVSMCNLMLAGKLHPDVCPFLYGASLCALQKKDGGLRPIAIGSVWRRLVAKVGCIHVREQAAAYLLPHQLGFGSKAGCEAAIHATLAFVKDRRS
;
A
#
# COMPACT_ATOMS: atom_id res chain seq x y z
N VAL A 1 11.02 -16.19 -17.71
CA VAL A 1 10.57 -16.05 -16.30
C VAL A 1 11.61 -15.20 -15.61
N ALA A 2 11.26 -14.06 -15.02
CA ALA A 2 12.23 -13.28 -14.26
C ALA A 2 12.75 -14.18 -13.12
N GLU A 3 14.07 -14.35 -13.02
CA GLU A 3 14.66 -15.22 -12.02
C GLU A 3 14.24 -14.77 -10.62
N ASN A 4 13.75 -15.70 -9.80
CA ASN A 4 13.42 -15.46 -8.39
C ASN A 4 14.69 -15.36 -7.55
N ASN A 5 15.52 -14.38 -7.88
CA ASN A 5 16.86 -14.18 -7.34
C ASN A 5 16.85 -12.96 -6.39
N PRO A 6 17.41 -13.06 -5.18
CA PRO A 6 17.52 -11.94 -4.24
C PRO A 6 18.07 -10.65 -4.85
N THR A 7 19.05 -10.75 -5.75
CA THR A 7 19.67 -9.59 -6.41
C THR A 7 18.65 -8.85 -7.30
N VAL A 8 17.86 -9.58 -8.09
CA VAL A 8 16.82 -8.99 -8.95
C VAL A 8 15.73 -8.32 -8.10
N TRP A 9 15.33 -8.95 -7.00
CA TRP A 9 14.39 -8.34 -6.05
C TRP A 9 14.96 -7.09 -5.40
N GLN A 10 16.25 -7.11 -5.05
CA GLN A 10 16.91 -5.96 -4.46
C GLN A 10 16.96 -4.78 -5.44
N GLU A 11 17.24 -5.03 -6.73
CA GLU A 11 17.19 -4.02 -7.78
C GLU A 11 15.78 -3.44 -7.94
N LEU A 12 14.75 -4.30 -7.98
CA LEU A 12 13.36 -3.87 -8.07
C LEU A 12 12.95 -2.97 -6.90
N LEU A 13 13.26 -3.39 -5.66
CA LEU A 13 12.89 -2.66 -4.45
C LEU A 13 13.68 -1.35 -4.28
N LYS A 14 14.86 -1.24 -4.89
CA LYS A 14 15.67 -0.01 -4.90
C LYS A 14 15.40 0.89 -6.10
N PHE A 15 14.75 0.36 -7.14
CA PHE A 15 14.59 1.03 -8.44
C PHE A 15 14.10 2.47 -8.30
N LEU A 16 13.12 2.73 -7.45
CA LEU A 16 12.56 4.08 -7.33
C LEU A 16 13.50 5.06 -6.65
N PHE A 17 14.26 4.61 -5.65
CA PHE A 17 15.27 5.42 -4.99
C PHE A 17 16.44 5.76 -5.91
N SER A 18 16.70 4.90 -6.89
CA SER A 18 17.68 5.13 -7.95
C SER A 18 17.12 6.03 -9.06
N ALA A 19 16.01 5.63 -9.68
CA ALA A 19 15.46 6.26 -10.88
C ALA A 19 14.90 7.66 -10.61
N PHE A 20 14.18 7.85 -9.50
CA PHE A 20 13.49 9.11 -9.17
C PHE A 20 14.30 10.01 -8.23
N GLN A 21 15.59 9.73 -8.04
CA GLN A 21 16.44 10.58 -7.23
C GLN A 21 16.59 11.97 -7.86
N VAL A 22 16.24 13.02 -7.10
CA VAL A 22 16.45 14.41 -7.50
C VAL A 22 17.63 15.00 -6.73
N PRO A 23 18.58 15.70 -7.38
CA PRO A 23 19.70 16.35 -6.71
C PRO A 23 19.22 17.37 -5.67
N VAL A 24 19.92 17.43 -4.53
CA VAL A 24 19.60 18.35 -3.42
C VAL A 24 19.86 19.83 -3.81
N LYS A 25 20.80 20.08 -4.72
CA LYS A 25 21.06 21.42 -5.27
C LYS A 25 20.24 21.60 -6.54
N GLN A 26 19.73 22.82 -6.76
CA GLN A 26 19.06 23.18 -8.02
C GLN A 26 19.96 22.82 -9.20
N SER A 27 19.41 21.99 -10.08
CA SER A 27 20.04 21.58 -11.33
C SER A 27 19.32 22.30 -12.47
N ASN A 28 20.06 22.78 -13.46
CA ASN A 28 19.47 23.36 -14.68
C ASN A 28 18.83 22.29 -15.59
N LYS A 29 18.92 21.01 -15.23
CA LYS A 29 18.31 19.90 -15.98
C LYS A 29 16.83 19.75 -15.60
N SER A 30 15.98 19.47 -16.59
CA SER A 30 14.59 19.07 -16.31
C SER A 30 14.53 17.76 -15.55
N LEU A 31 13.46 17.56 -14.76
CA LEU A 31 13.23 16.31 -14.02
C LEU A 31 13.23 15.08 -14.94
N VAL A 32 12.65 15.21 -16.14
CA VAL A 32 12.64 14.14 -17.15
C VAL A 32 14.06 13.75 -17.55
N ARG A 33 14.95 14.73 -17.78
CA ARG A 33 16.34 14.45 -18.13
C ARG A 33 17.08 13.77 -16.98
N ILE A 34 16.85 14.22 -15.74
CA ILE A 34 17.45 13.63 -14.54
C ILE A 34 17.02 12.16 -14.40
N VAL A 35 15.72 11.88 -14.48
CA VAL A 35 15.20 10.51 -14.36
C VAL A 35 15.74 9.61 -15.48
N LYS A 36 15.79 10.10 -16.72
CA LYS A 36 16.40 9.36 -17.84
C LYS A 36 17.87 9.02 -17.57
N GLU A 37 18.66 10.01 -17.17
CA GLU A 37 20.08 9.81 -16.83
C GLU A 37 20.26 8.82 -15.67
N ASN A 38 19.40 8.89 -14.64
CA ASN A 38 19.44 7.96 -13.50
C ASN A 38 19.17 6.51 -13.94
N VAL A 39 18.15 6.30 -14.77
CA VAL A 39 17.77 4.97 -15.28
C VAL A 39 18.86 4.41 -16.20
N THR A 40 19.42 5.22 -17.10
CA THR A 40 20.44 4.74 -18.05
C THR A 40 21.79 4.49 -17.39
N SER A 41 22.17 5.27 -16.37
CA SER A 41 23.44 5.12 -15.66
C SER A 41 23.40 4.07 -14.54
N GLY A 42 22.23 3.52 -14.21
CA GLY A 42 22.09 2.63 -13.05
C GLY A 42 22.45 3.33 -11.75
N ALA A 43 21.98 4.57 -11.56
CA ALA A 43 22.32 5.40 -10.41
C ALA A 43 22.09 4.62 -9.10
N LYS A 44 23.09 4.62 -8.21
CA LYS A 44 22.92 4.01 -6.89
C LYS A 44 22.00 4.87 -6.04
N PRO A 45 21.09 4.26 -5.25
CA PRO A 45 20.18 5.03 -4.43
C PRO A 45 20.97 5.83 -3.40
N SER A 46 20.87 7.15 -3.46
CA SER A 46 21.39 8.02 -2.41
C SER A 46 20.35 8.20 -1.33
N MET A 47 20.65 7.70 -0.13
CA MET A 47 19.92 8.13 1.06
C MET A 47 20.33 9.57 1.35
N SER A 48 19.67 10.55 0.73
CA SER A 48 19.79 11.92 1.20
C SER A 48 19.34 11.92 2.66
N SER A 49 20.27 12.17 3.58
CA SER A 49 19.97 12.45 4.98
C SER A 49 19.25 13.80 5.02
N GLY A 50 17.98 13.80 4.59
CA GLY A 50 17.11 14.95 4.76
C GLY A 50 17.20 15.35 6.23
N ARG A 51 17.53 16.61 6.52
CA ARG A 51 17.58 17.08 7.90
C ARG A 51 16.19 16.89 8.52
N TRP A 52 16.06 15.91 9.41
CA TRP A 52 14.93 15.80 10.33
C TRP A 52 15.12 16.84 11.44
N GLY A 53 15.04 18.11 11.07
CA GLY A 53 15.01 19.23 12.01
C GLY A 53 13.61 19.85 12.01
N PRO A 54 13.20 20.51 13.10
CA PRO A 54 12.00 21.34 13.10
C PRO A 54 12.16 22.39 12.00
N ARG A 55 11.38 22.28 10.93
CA ARG A 55 11.29 23.34 9.92
C ARG A 55 10.46 24.46 10.51
N THR A 56 11.07 25.62 10.67
CA THR A 56 10.40 26.90 10.94
C THR A 56 9.74 27.42 9.64
N GLU A 57 8.97 26.58 8.97
CA GLU A 57 8.13 27.00 7.85
C GLU A 57 6.75 27.39 8.41
N ASP A 58 6.17 28.46 7.86
CA ASP A 58 4.81 28.89 8.17
C ASP A 58 3.81 27.73 7.98
N ALA A 59 2.90 27.56 8.93
CA ALA A 59 1.90 26.50 8.91
C ALA A 59 1.03 26.55 7.64
N ASP A 60 0.66 27.73 7.17
CA ASP A 60 -0.17 27.92 5.99
C ASP A 60 0.59 27.52 4.72
N ILE A 61 1.89 27.82 4.65
CA ILE A 61 2.76 27.39 3.56
C ILE A 61 2.87 25.86 3.53
N VAL A 62 3.00 25.22 4.70
CA VAL A 62 3.06 23.75 4.80
C VAL A 62 1.75 23.11 4.35
N VAL A 63 0.60 23.68 4.75
CA VAL A 63 -0.72 23.21 4.31
C VAL A 63 -0.87 23.38 2.80
N ALA A 64 -0.54 24.56 2.24
CA ALA A 64 -0.63 24.82 0.80
C ALA A 64 0.21 23.82 -0.02
N LYS A 65 1.45 23.55 0.39
CA LYS A 65 2.31 22.53 -0.25
C LYS A 65 1.68 21.14 -0.23
N ARG A 66 1.06 20.74 0.89
CA ARG A 66 0.38 19.44 1.01
C ARG A 66 -0.86 19.36 0.12
N VAL A 67 -1.65 20.43 0.06
CA VAL A 67 -2.82 20.53 -0.83
C VAL A 67 -2.37 20.41 -2.28
N GLN A 68 -1.33 21.15 -2.69
CA GLN A 68 -0.78 21.08 -4.03
C GLN A 68 -0.32 19.66 -4.39
N ALA A 69 0.40 18.99 -3.48
CA ALA A 69 0.82 17.60 -3.68
C ALA A 69 -0.37 16.65 -3.86
N LYS A 70 -1.46 16.83 -3.09
CA LYS A 70 -2.69 16.04 -3.22
C LYS A 70 -3.40 16.26 -4.55
N ILE A 71 -3.46 17.51 -5.03
CA ILE A 71 -4.01 17.81 -6.35
C ILE A 71 -3.16 17.21 -7.46
N SER A 72 -1.83 17.29 -7.35
CA SER A 72 -0.91 16.64 -8.30
C SER A 72 -1.05 15.11 -8.33
N ASP A 73 -1.42 14.49 -7.21
CA ASP A 73 -1.73 13.06 -7.10
C ASP A 73 -3.16 12.71 -7.59
N PHE A 74 -3.91 13.66 -8.15
CA PHE A 74 -5.33 13.53 -8.52
C PHE A 74 -6.25 13.13 -7.35
N ASP A 75 -5.88 13.47 -6.12
CA ASP A 75 -6.58 13.19 -4.87
C ASP A 75 -7.27 14.46 -4.33
N VAL A 76 -8.28 14.94 -5.07
CA VAL A 76 -9.04 16.16 -4.72
C VAL A 76 -9.71 16.03 -3.35
N ARG A 77 -10.25 14.84 -3.04
CA ARG A 77 -10.86 14.57 -1.72
C ARG A 77 -9.82 14.66 -0.60
N GLY A 78 -8.63 14.11 -0.81
CA GLY A 78 -7.51 14.25 0.11
C GLY A 78 -7.06 15.70 0.28
N ALA A 79 -7.05 16.49 -0.80
CA ALA A 79 -6.73 17.92 -0.75
C ALA A 79 -7.73 18.69 0.12
N VAL A 80 -9.04 18.48 -0.09
CA VAL A 80 -10.09 19.05 0.76
C VAL A 80 -9.94 18.61 2.21
N ARG A 81 -9.64 17.33 2.45
CA ARG A 81 -9.42 16.80 3.80
C ARG A 81 -8.22 17.42 4.50
N VAL A 82 -7.15 17.74 3.77
CA VAL A 82 -5.98 18.44 4.34
C VAL A 82 -6.35 19.83 4.84
N ILE A 83 -7.28 20.52 4.15
CA ILE A 83 -7.75 21.86 4.54
C ILE A 83 -8.77 21.79 5.69
N SER A 84 -9.65 20.78 5.68
CA SER A 84 -10.79 20.71 6.61
C SER A 84 -10.56 19.84 7.84
N SER A 85 -9.44 19.12 7.93
CA SER A 85 -9.15 18.21 9.03
C SER A 85 -8.01 18.69 9.91
N ASN A 86 -8.18 18.50 11.22
CA ASN A 86 -7.12 18.66 12.22
C ASN A 86 -6.35 17.34 12.46
N ASP A 87 -6.51 16.34 11.58
CA ASP A 87 -5.79 15.07 11.64
C ASP A 87 -4.28 15.32 11.47
N THR A 88 -3.48 14.89 12.44
CA THR A 88 -2.02 15.05 12.41
C THR A 88 -1.30 13.74 12.72
N LEU A 89 -0.10 13.59 12.16
CA LEU A 89 0.79 12.49 12.53
C LEU A 89 1.45 12.81 13.88
N ALA A 90 1.55 11.81 14.73
CA ALA A 90 2.31 11.91 15.97
C ALA A 90 3.81 11.91 15.64
N ARG A 91 4.58 12.76 16.33
CA ARG A 91 6.04 12.76 16.23
C ARG A 91 6.60 11.50 16.88
N HIS A 92 7.77 11.06 16.42
CA HIS A 92 8.49 9.99 17.11
C HIS A 92 8.96 10.49 18.48
N SER A 93 8.59 9.76 19.54
CA SER A 93 9.06 9.95 20.92
C SER A 93 8.99 8.63 21.66
N THR A 94 9.77 8.48 22.73
CA THR A 94 9.72 7.28 23.59
C THR A 94 8.31 7.05 24.13
N THR A 95 7.63 8.12 24.56
CA THR A 95 6.24 8.06 25.04
C THR A 95 5.28 7.50 23.99
N ASN A 96 5.30 8.06 22.77
CA ASN A 96 4.43 7.62 21.69
C ASN A 96 4.74 6.17 21.28
N TYR A 97 6.02 5.80 21.27
CA TYR A 97 6.44 4.42 20.99
C TYR A 97 5.89 3.44 22.04
N SER A 98 6.02 3.75 23.33
CA SER A 98 5.46 2.92 24.41
C SER A 98 3.93 2.82 24.34
N GLU A 99 3.22 3.89 23.99
CA GLU A 99 1.77 3.83 23.78
C GLU A 99 1.36 2.94 22.62
N LEU A 100 2.13 2.94 21.53
CA LEU A 100 1.89 2.07 20.38
C LEU A 100 2.15 0.60 20.76
N LEU A 101 3.21 0.30 21.51
CA LEU A 101 3.49 -1.06 21.99
C LEU A 101 2.34 -1.61 22.84
N LYS A 102 1.73 -0.79 23.71
CA LYS A 102 0.56 -1.19 24.51
C LYS A 102 -0.65 -1.63 23.66
N LYS A 103 -0.75 -1.19 22.40
CA LYS A 103 -1.83 -1.57 21.47
C LYS A 103 -1.59 -2.89 20.76
N HIS A 104 -0.40 -3.45 20.89
CA HIS A 104 -0.04 -4.77 20.36
C HIS A 104 0.01 -5.77 21.52
N PRO A 105 -1.14 -6.35 21.93
CA PRO A 105 -1.15 -7.32 23.01
C PRO A 105 -0.27 -8.51 22.65
N ALA A 106 0.46 -9.04 23.63
CA ALA A 106 1.16 -10.31 23.46
C ALA A 106 0.12 -11.39 23.08
N PRO A 107 0.45 -12.28 22.14
CA PRO A 107 -0.47 -13.34 21.75
C PRO A 107 -0.79 -14.21 22.98
N THR A 108 -2.09 -14.41 23.25
CA THR A 108 -2.58 -15.20 24.39
C THR A 108 -2.35 -16.70 24.22
N ARG A 109 -1.98 -17.14 23.01
CA ARG A 109 -1.65 -18.51 22.65
C ARG A 109 -0.54 -18.51 21.61
N VAL A 110 0.22 -19.60 21.53
CA VAL A 110 1.16 -19.81 20.44
C VAL A 110 0.38 -19.79 19.12
N GLN A 111 0.72 -18.85 18.24
CA GLN A 111 0.16 -18.78 16.90
C GLN A 111 1.10 -19.54 15.96
N THR A 112 0.82 -20.82 15.73
CA THR A 112 1.45 -21.56 14.64
C THR A 112 0.70 -21.28 13.35
N PRO A 113 1.35 -20.76 12.30
CA PRO A 113 0.71 -20.69 10.99
C PRO A 113 0.30 -22.10 10.54
N PRO A 114 -0.76 -22.22 9.71
CA PRO A 114 -1.09 -23.51 9.10
C PRO A 114 0.12 -24.05 8.33
N PRO A 115 0.26 -25.39 8.21
CA PRO A 115 1.31 -25.98 7.38
C PRO A 115 1.21 -25.43 5.95
N ALA A 116 2.35 -25.38 5.26
CA ALA A 116 2.36 -25.02 3.85
C ALA A 116 1.43 -25.98 3.07
N PRO A 117 0.64 -25.46 2.12
CA PRO A 117 -0.13 -26.33 1.23
C PRO A 117 0.82 -27.28 0.50
N ASP A 118 0.38 -28.53 0.35
CA ASP A 118 1.09 -29.52 -0.46
C ASP A 118 0.81 -29.28 -1.97
N ASP A 119 1.47 -30.07 -2.82
CA ASP A 119 1.33 -29.97 -4.28
C ASP A 119 -0.06 -30.41 -4.79
N SER A 120 -0.99 -30.83 -3.92
CA SER A 120 -2.37 -31.17 -4.31
C SER A 120 -3.25 -29.94 -4.53
N ILE A 121 -2.84 -28.77 -4.03
CA ILE A 121 -3.59 -27.53 -4.13
C ILE A 121 -2.99 -26.66 -5.23
N GLU A 122 -3.74 -26.49 -6.31
CA GLU A 122 -3.36 -25.58 -7.38
C GLU A 122 -3.32 -24.12 -6.90
N PRO A 123 -2.23 -23.39 -7.12
CA PRO A 123 -2.15 -21.98 -6.80
C PRO A 123 -3.22 -21.14 -7.50
N LEU A 124 -3.65 -20.07 -6.84
CA LEU A 124 -4.41 -19.03 -7.52
C LEU A 124 -3.57 -18.43 -8.66
N THR A 125 -4.20 -18.25 -9.81
CA THR A 125 -3.59 -17.60 -10.97
C THR A 125 -4.35 -16.33 -11.32
N THR A 126 -3.68 -15.42 -12.03
CA THR A 126 -4.26 -14.17 -12.49
C THR A 126 -3.75 -13.82 -13.89
N ASP A 127 -4.53 -13.00 -14.58
CA ASP A 127 -4.26 -12.53 -15.93
C ASP A 127 -4.05 -11.01 -15.97
N MET A 128 -3.77 -10.51 -17.18
CA MET A 128 -3.57 -9.08 -17.41
C MET A 128 -4.81 -8.24 -17.13
N VAL A 129 -6.00 -8.79 -17.32
CA VAL A 129 -7.26 -8.07 -17.16
C VAL A 129 -7.52 -7.81 -15.68
N ALA A 130 -7.45 -8.86 -14.87
CA ALA A 130 -7.62 -8.80 -13.42
C ALA A 130 -6.56 -7.91 -12.76
N VAL A 131 -5.28 -8.04 -13.15
CA VAL A 131 -4.21 -7.19 -12.61
C VAL A 131 -4.41 -5.73 -12.99
N ARG A 132 -4.76 -5.43 -14.25
CA ARG A 132 -5.05 -4.07 -14.70
C ARG A 132 -6.21 -3.47 -13.91
N GLN A 133 -7.31 -4.20 -13.77
CA GLN A 133 -8.46 -3.76 -12.99
C GLN A 133 -8.06 -3.51 -11.52
N ALA A 134 -7.31 -4.42 -10.91
CA ALA A 134 -6.83 -4.28 -9.54
C ALA A 134 -5.96 -3.02 -9.35
N ILE A 135 -5.05 -2.72 -10.29
CA ILE A 135 -4.26 -1.48 -10.30
C ILE A 135 -5.17 -0.24 -10.32
N GLN A 136 -6.21 -0.24 -11.17
CA GLN A 136 -7.13 0.89 -11.28
C GLN A 136 -7.98 1.09 -10.02
N THR A 137 -8.27 0.03 -9.26
CA THR A 137 -9.03 0.13 -7.99
C THR A 137 -8.26 0.75 -6.83
N PHE A 138 -6.97 1.06 -6.97
CA PHE A 138 -6.27 1.80 -5.93
C PHE A 138 -6.81 3.25 -5.86
N PRO A 139 -7.08 3.79 -4.66
CA PRO A 139 -7.41 5.20 -4.52
C PRO A 139 -6.26 6.09 -5.02
N ASN A 140 -6.60 7.21 -5.65
CA ASN A 140 -5.63 8.25 -5.99
C ASN A 140 -4.98 8.79 -4.71
N GLY A 141 -3.71 9.20 -4.80
CA GLY A 141 -2.94 9.65 -3.64
C GLY A 141 -2.65 8.58 -2.58
N SER A 142 -2.92 7.29 -2.87
CA SER A 142 -2.56 6.19 -1.97
C SER A 142 -1.05 6.12 -1.76
N SER A 143 -0.62 6.06 -0.50
CA SER A 143 0.80 6.00 -0.14
C SER A 143 1.46 4.69 -0.57
N GLY A 144 2.78 4.76 -0.76
CA GLY A 144 3.66 3.62 -1.02
C GLY A 144 4.20 2.94 0.23
N GLY A 145 4.85 1.79 0.05
CA GLY A 145 5.54 1.07 1.11
C GLY A 145 6.98 1.56 1.31
N MET A 146 7.83 0.68 1.84
CA MET A 146 9.24 0.96 2.11
C MET A 146 10.08 1.18 0.84
N ASP A 147 9.65 0.64 -0.30
CA ASP A 147 10.29 0.76 -1.62
C ASP A 147 9.97 2.09 -2.34
N GLY A 148 9.09 2.92 -1.75
CA GLY A 148 8.65 4.18 -2.34
C GLY A 148 7.66 4.04 -3.50
N LEU A 149 7.29 2.81 -3.89
CA LEU A 149 6.35 2.59 -4.98
C LEU A 149 4.97 3.03 -4.57
N ARG A 150 4.37 3.93 -5.35
CA ARG A 150 2.98 4.37 -5.17
C ARG A 150 2.11 3.67 -6.21
N PRO A 151 0.84 3.36 -5.89
CA PRO A 151 -0.10 2.85 -6.89
C PRO A 151 -0.25 3.75 -8.12
N GLN A 152 -0.09 5.07 -7.96
CA GLN A 152 -0.12 6.00 -9.08
C GLN A 152 0.97 5.69 -10.11
N HIS A 153 2.19 5.33 -9.69
CA HIS A 153 3.25 4.92 -10.62
C HIS A 153 2.82 3.72 -11.48
N LEU A 154 2.13 2.73 -10.88
CA LEU A 154 1.63 1.59 -11.64
C LEU A 154 0.52 2.00 -12.62
N LYS A 155 -0.38 2.89 -12.21
CA LYS A 155 -1.43 3.42 -13.10
C LYS A 155 -0.81 4.13 -14.32
N ASP A 156 0.19 4.98 -14.09
CA ASP A 156 0.82 5.78 -15.14
C ASP A 156 1.66 4.89 -16.08
N LEU A 157 2.50 4.02 -15.51
CA LEU A 157 3.41 3.15 -16.27
C LEU A 157 2.69 2.02 -17.03
N THR A 158 1.47 1.66 -16.63
CA THR A 158 0.64 0.65 -17.34
C THR A 158 -0.57 1.27 -18.05
N SER A 159 -0.59 2.59 -18.18
CA SER A 159 -1.62 3.33 -18.89
C SER A 159 -1.63 3.02 -20.39
N VAL A 160 -2.74 3.34 -21.07
CA VAL A 160 -2.85 3.21 -22.53
C VAL A 160 -1.79 4.06 -23.24
N SER A 161 -1.48 5.25 -22.71
CA SER A 161 -0.43 6.14 -23.23
C SER A 161 0.99 5.59 -23.11
N ALA A 162 1.23 4.59 -22.26
CA ALA A 162 2.53 3.92 -22.15
C ALA A 162 2.78 2.91 -23.30
N GLY A 163 1.78 2.64 -24.13
CA GLY A 163 1.90 1.79 -25.32
C GLY A 163 2.45 0.38 -25.02
N GLU A 164 3.28 -0.14 -25.93
CA GLU A 164 3.88 -1.47 -25.82
C GLU A 164 4.77 -1.66 -24.58
N ALA A 165 5.46 -0.60 -24.15
CA ALA A 165 6.27 -0.66 -22.94
C ALA A 165 5.40 -0.91 -21.70
N GLY A 166 4.24 -0.23 -21.61
CA GLY A 166 3.29 -0.44 -20.53
C GLY A 166 2.64 -1.83 -20.55
N ILE A 167 2.34 -2.36 -21.74
CA ILE A 167 1.83 -3.72 -21.92
C ILE A 167 2.87 -4.76 -21.47
N THR A 168 4.12 -4.57 -21.85
CA THR A 168 5.25 -5.44 -21.46
C THR A 168 5.49 -5.43 -19.95
N LEU A 169 5.43 -4.24 -19.34
CA LEU A 169 5.48 -4.11 -17.88
C LEU A 169 4.32 -4.84 -17.22
N LEU A 170 3.08 -4.67 -17.72
CA LEU A 170 1.91 -5.34 -17.17
C LEU A 170 2.04 -6.87 -17.22
N ARG A 171 2.55 -7.44 -18.33
CA ARG A 171 2.85 -8.88 -18.43
C ARG A 171 3.85 -9.33 -17.36
N SER A 172 4.88 -8.53 -17.11
CA SER A 172 5.88 -8.81 -16.08
C SER A 172 5.28 -8.75 -14.67
N ILE A 173 4.39 -7.78 -14.40
CA ILE A 173 3.65 -7.68 -13.14
C ILE A 173 2.73 -8.89 -12.93
N VAL A 174 2.04 -9.37 -13.98
CA VAL A 174 1.21 -10.59 -13.90
C VAL A 174 2.05 -11.80 -13.53
N SER A 175 3.20 -11.99 -14.18
CA SER A 175 4.14 -13.08 -13.86
C SER A 175 4.58 -13.03 -12.39
N MET A 176 4.93 -11.84 -11.89
CA MET A 176 5.28 -11.62 -10.49
C MET A 176 4.10 -11.89 -9.54
N CYS A 177 2.89 -11.46 -9.90
CA CYS A 177 1.69 -11.75 -9.10
C CYS A 177 1.45 -13.25 -8.97
N ASN A 178 1.56 -14.00 -10.07
CA ASN A 178 1.42 -15.46 -10.07
C ASN A 178 2.50 -16.16 -9.24
N LEU A 179 3.75 -15.67 -9.31
CA LEU A 179 4.83 -16.16 -8.45
C LEU A 179 4.53 -15.95 -6.96
N MET A 180 4.00 -14.78 -6.59
CA MET A 180 3.62 -14.46 -5.21
C MET A 180 2.37 -15.23 -4.75
N LEU A 181 1.37 -15.41 -5.61
CA LEU A 181 0.16 -16.20 -5.32
C LEU A 181 0.50 -17.68 -5.11
N ALA A 182 1.49 -18.20 -5.83
CA ALA A 182 2.01 -19.55 -5.63
C ALA A 182 2.88 -19.72 -4.38
N GLY A 183 3.09 -18.66 -3.59
CA GLY A 183 3.95 -18.72 -2.39
C GLY A 183 5.43 -18.93 -2.69
N LYS A 184 5.86 -18.73 -3.95
CA LYS A 184 7.23 -19.00 -4.42
C LYS A 184 8.16 -17.81 -4.25
N LEU A 185 7.87 -16.87 -3.34
CA LEU A 185 8.73 -15.72 -3.09
C LEU A 185 10.01 -16.16 -2.35
N HIS A 186 11.16 -15.61 -2.73
CA HIS A 186 12.41 -15.92 -2.05
C HIS A 186 12.35 -15.52 -0.54
N PRO A 187 12.76 -16.39 0.40
CA PRO A 187 12.67 -16.13 1.85
C PRO A 187 13.28 -14.81 2.30
N ASP A 188 14.46 -14.45 1.79
CA ASP A 188 15.15 -13.20 2.14
C ASP A 188 14.39 -11.92 1.72
N VAL A 189 13.46 -12.03 0.78
CA VAL A 189 12.67 -10.91 0.26
C VAL A 189 11.38 -10.73 1.06
N CYS A 190 10.87 -11.81 1.66
CA CYS A 190 9.64 -11.82 2.45
C CYS A 190 9.58 -10.70 3.52
N PRO A 191 10.63 -10.46 4.34
CA PRO A 191 10.59 -9.39 5.35
C PRO A 191 10.35 -8.00 4.76
N PHE A 192 10.84 -7.73 3.55
CA PHE A 192 10.73 -6.42 2.91
C PHE A 192 9.39 -6.26 2.17
N LEU A 193 8.95 -7.30 1.44
CA LEU A 193 7.69 -7.26 0.70
C LEU A 193 6.46 -7.37 1.62
N TYR A 194 6.54 -8.20 2.66
CA TYR A 194 5.46 -8.41 3.62
C TYR A 194 5.53 -7.50 4.85
N GLY A 195 6.63 -6.76 5.01
CA GLY A 195 6.75 -5.66 5.95
C GLY A 195 5.85 -4.45 5.61
N ALA A 196 5.97 -3.40 6.41
CA ALA A 196 5.19 -2.18 6.25
C ALA A 196 5.91 -0.95 6.81
N SER A 197 5.67 0.20 6.20
CA SER A 197 6.03 1.50 6.76
C SER A 197 5.02 1.89 7.82
N LEU A 198 5.48 2.14 9.05
CA LEU A 198 4.61 2.48 10.18
C LEU A 198 4.52 3.98 10.39
N CYS A 199 3.31 4.50 10.60
CA CYS A 199 3.10 5.85 11.11
C CYS A 199 1.98 5.87 12.15
N ALA A 200 2.00 6.85 13.03
CA ALA A 200 1.00 7.00 14.09
C ALA A 200 0.14 8.23 13.82
N LEU A 201 -1.17 8.04 13.71
CA LEU A 201 -2.14 9.11 13.54
C LEU A 201 -2.73 9.50 14.90
N GLN A 202 -2.81 10.79 15.19
CA GLN A 202 -3.47 11.28 16.40
C GLN A 202 -4.99 11.16 16.25
N LYS A 203 -5.65 10.62 17.28
CA LYS A 203 -7.10 10.62 17.40
C LYS A 203 -7.59 11.93 17.99
N LYS A 204 -8.88 12.21 17.79
CA LYS A 204 -9.57 13.32 18.45
C LYS A 204 -9.63 13.17 19.98
N ASP A 205 -9.60 11.94 20.49
CA ASP A 205 -9.62 11.62 21.93
C ASP A 205 -8.22 11.66 22.59
N GLY A 206 -7.19 12.12 21.87
CA GLY A 206 -5.81 12.17 22.35
C GLY A 206 -5.02 10.86 22.20
N GLY A 207 -5.66 9.74 21.87
CA GLY A 207 -4.97 8.47 21.65
C GLY A 207 -4.28 8.36 20.29
N LEU A 208 -3.41 7.35 20.13
CA LEU A 208 -2.76 7.07 18.83
C LEU A 208 -3.47 5.95 18.04
N ARG A 209 -3.45 6.04 16.71
CA ARG A 209 -3.81 4.97 15.78
C ARG A 209 -2.55 4.53 15.03
N PRO A 210 -2.04 3.30 15.25
CA PRO A 210 -0.99 2.75 14.40
C PRO A 210 -1.54 2.53 12.99
N ILE A 211 -0.79 2.97 11.99
CA ILE A 211 -1.06 2.73 10.57
C ILE A 211 0.12 1.96 10.00
N ALA A 212 -0.16 0.83 9.36
CA ALA A 212 0.85 0.02 8.66
C ALA A 212 0.59 0.10 7.16
N ILE A 213 1.52 0.70 6.42
CA ILE A 213 1.44 0.86 4.97
C ILE A 213 2.30 -0.24 4.33
N GLY A 214 1.65 -1.32 3.89
CA GLY A 214 2.33 -2.42 3.20
C GLY A 214 2.82 -2.03 1.80
N SER A 215 3.74 -2.84 1.26
CA SER A 215 4.20 -2.70 -0.13
C SER A 215 3.03 -2.67 -1.12
N VAL A 216 3.20 -1.95 -2.24
CA VAL A 216 2.17 -1.92 -3.28
C VAL A 216 2.03 -3.30 -3.93
N TRP A 217 3.13 -4.04 -4.09
CA TRP A 217 3.13 -5.40 -4.62
C TRP A 217 2.27 -6.35 -3.79
N ARG A 218 2.47 -6.38 -2.45
CA ARG A 218 1.63 -7.19 -1.56
C ARG A 218 0.16 -6.77 -1.64
N ARG A 219 -0.13 -5.47 -1.65
CA ARG A 219 -1.52 -4.96 -1.73
C ARG A 219 -2.19 -5.30 -3.07
N LEU A 220 -1.44 -5.27 -4.17
CA LEU A 220 -1.93 -5.64 -5.50
C LEU A 220 -2.26 -7.13 -5.55
N VAL A 221 -1.33 -7.98 -5.13
CA VAL A 221 -1.54 -9.44 -5.06
C VAL A 221 -2.70 -9.78 -4.13
N ALA A 222 -2.80 -9.13 -2.97
CA ALA A 222 -3.92 -9.31 -2.06
C ALA A 222 -5.27 -8.90 -2.69
N LYS A 223 -5.34 -7.77 -3.41
CA LYS A 223 -6.56 -7.38 -4.15
C LYS A 223 -6.99 -8.46 -5.14
N VAL A 224 -6.04 -8.97 -5.92
CA VAL A 224 -6.29 -10.03 -6.90
C VAL A 224 -6.72 -11.34 -6.22
N GLY A 225 -6.03 -11.77 -5.17
CA GLY A 225 -6.38 -12.98 -4.42
C GLY A 225 -7.75 -12.86 -3.73
N CYS A 226 -8.04 -11.70 -3.13
CA CYS A 226 -9.33 -11.42 -2.50
C CYS A 226 -10.51 -11.49 -3.49
N ILE A 227 -10.30 -11.19 -4.77
CA ILE A 227 -11.35 -11.34 -5.80
C ILE A 227 -11.71 -12.81 -5.97
N HIS A 228 -10.71 -13.70 -6.05
CA HIS A 228 -10.92 -15.14 -6.26
C HIS A 228 -11.66 -15.79 -5.09
N VAL A 229 -11.27 -15.47 -3.86
CA VAL A 229 -11.84 -16.12 -2.67
C VAL A 229 -13.12 -15.43 -2.17
N ARG A 230 -13.53 -14.32 -2.81
CA ARG A 230 -14.59 -13.45 -2.28
C ARG A 230 -15.88 -14.19 -2.01
N GLU A 231 -16.36 -14.96 -2.98
CA GLU A 231 -17.67 -15.62 -2.91
C GLU A 231 -17.65 -16.75 -1.89
N GLN A 232 -16.63 -17.61 -1.92
CA GLN A 232 -16.47 -18.72 -0.98
C GLN A 232 -16.33 -18.21 0.47
N ALA A 233 -15.50 -17.20 0.68
CA ALA A 233 -15.34 -16.60 1.99
C ALA A 233 -16.62 -15.89 2.45
N ALA A 234 -17.35 -15.20 1.57
CA ALA A 234 -18.63 -14.60 1.92
C ALA A 234 -19.65 -15.66 2.35
N ALA A 235 -19.75 -16.76 1.61
CA ALA A 235 -20.66 -17.87 1.94
C ALA A 235 -20.33 -18.51 3.30
N TYR A 236 -19.05 -18.61 3.64
CA TYR A 236 -18.60 -19.13 4.92
C TYR A 236 -18.83 -18.16 6.09
N LEU A 237 -18.58 -16.86 5.85
CA LEU A 237 -18.64 -15.84 6.89
C LEU A 237 -20.06 -15.38 7.20
N LEU A 238 -20.95 -15.38 6.21
CA LEU A 238 -22.34 -14.97 6.39
C LEU A 238 -23.16 -16.04 7.12
N PRO A 239 -24.16 -15.63 7.92
CA PRO A 239 -24.56 -14.24 8.23
C PRO A 239 -23.76 -13.60 9.39
N HIS A 240 -22.85 -14.33 10.03
CA HIS A 240 -22.23 -13.95 11.30
C HIS A 240 -21.17 -12.83 11.18
N GLN A 241 -20.45 -12.77 10.06
CA GLN A 241 -19.42 -11.77 9.79
C GLN A 241 -19.72 -11.02 8.50
N LEU A 242 -20.00 -9.72 8.62
CA LEU A 242 -20.45 -8.85 7.53
C LEU A 242 -19.32 -7.97 6.95
N GLY A 243 -18.11 -8.06 7.50
CA GLY A 243 -16.98 -7.19 7.16
C GLY A 243 -16.25 -7.52 5.85
N PHE A 244 -16.48 -8.69 5.25
CA PHE A 244 -15.87 -9.09 3.98
C PHE A 244 -16.91 -9.76 3.07
N GLY A 245 -16.82 -9.50 1.76
CA GLY A 245 -17.69 -10.12 0.76
C GLY A 245 -19.15 -9.63 0.75
N SER A 246 -19.66 -9.07 1.85
CA SER A 246 -21.01 -8.54 1.98
C SER A 246 -21.19 -7.14 1.37
N LYS A 247 -22.29 -6.93 0.64
CA LYS A 247 -22.68 -5.61 0.14
C LYS A 247 -23.36 -4.84 1.27
N ALA A 248 -22.87 -3.63 1.57
CA ALA A 248 -23.41 -2.78 2.64
C ALA A 248 -23.47 -3.49 4.01
N GLY A 249 -22.40 -4.22 4.37
CA GLY A 249 -22.38 -5.07 5.55
C GLY A 249 -22.59 -4.33 6.88
N CYS A 250 -22.14 -3.07 6.99
CA CYS A 250 -22.36 -2.27 8.20
C CYS A 250 -23.84 -1.90 8.35
N GLU A 251 -24.47 -1.48 7.26
CA GLU A 251 -25.88 -1.13 7.20
C GLU A 251 -26.75 -2.37 7.47
N ALA A 252 -26.39 -3.52 6.89
CA ALA A 252 -27.06 -4.79 7.12
C ALA A 252 -27.03 -5.19 8.61
N ALA A 253 -25.88 -5.03 9.28
CA ALA A 253 -25.75 -5.31 10.71
C ALA A 253 -26.68 -4.43 11.57
N ILE A 254 -26.73 -3.13 11.26
CA ILE A 254 -27.59 -2.16 11.95
C ILE A 254 -29.06 -2.53 11.76
N HIS A 255 -29.49 -2.77 10.51
CA HIS A 255 -30.88 -3.11 10.21
C HIS A 255 -31.32 -4.44 10.85
N ALA A 256 -30.47 -5.47 10.81
CA ALA A 256 -30.75 -6.75 11.45
C ALA A 256 -30.91 -6.59 12.98
N THR A 257 -30.03 -5.80 13.61
CA THR A 257 -30.11 -5.53 15.06
C THR A 257 -31.40 -4.78 15.40
N LEU A 258 -31.75 -3.75 14.62
CA LEU A 258 -32.98 -2.99 14.84
C LEU A 258 -34.25 -3.85 14.66
N ALA A 259 -34.27 -4.74 13.67
CA ALA A 259 -35.38 -5.66 13.44
C ALA A 259 -35.55 -6.63 14.61
N PHE A 260 -34.46 -7.25 15.08
CA PHE A 260 -34.47 -8.15 16.23
C PHE A 260 -34.97 -7.48 17.51
N VAL A 261 -34.53 -6.25 17.79
CA VAL A 261 -34.99 -5.49 18.96
C VAL A 261 -36.49 -5.15 18.86
N LYS A 262 -37.01 -4.87 17.66
CA LYS A 262 -38.44 -4.61 17.45
C LYS A 262 -39.28 -5.86 17.67
N ASP A 263 -38.86 -6.99 17.10
CA ASP A 263 -39.54 -8.27 17.22
C ASP A 263 -39.65 -8.77 18.68
N ARG A 264 -38.64 -8.46 19.51
CA ARG A 264 -38.68 -8.77 20.95
C ARG A 264 -39.50 -7.81 21.82
N ARG A 265 -39.97 -6.69 21.27
CA ARG A 265 -40.81 -5.71 21.98
C ARG A 265 -42.30 -5.85 21.67
N SER A 266 -42.64 -6.60 20.62
CA SER A 266 -43.99 -7.09 20.32
C SER A 266 -44.27 -8.41 21.03
#